data_AF-A0A0Q6ASC3-F1
#
_entry.id   AF-A0A0Q6ASC3-F1
#
_cell.length_a   1.000
_cell.length_b   1.000
_cell.length_c   1.000
_cell.angle_alpha   90.00
_cell.angle_beta   90.00
_cell.angle_gamma   90.00
#
_symmetry.space_group_name_H-M   'P 1'
#
loop_
_entity.id
_entity.type
_entity.pdbx_description
1 polymer ?
#
loop_
_entity_poly.entity_id
_entity_poly.type
_entity_poly.pdbx_seq_one_letter_code
_entity_poly.pdbx_strand_id
1 'polypeptide(L)'
;MPPVNLQVSFGPSHIPHGLSNALVLPHVLRFNTITAPQPYFELAPFVFPDLARLEGQERAAAFCGELAALSRVCGLQQTLRAMDIPEHFLPRLASDAMNQTRLLVNNPRPVTQEDALAIYRAAY
;
A
#
# COMPACT_ATOMS: atom_id res chain seq x y z
N MET A 1 -5.46 -28.33 4.54
CA MET A 1 -5.83 -26.90 4.50
C MET A 1 -5.43 -26.37 3.13
N PRO A 2 -6.35 -25.83 2.32
CA PRO A 2 -5.98 -25.26 1.03
C PRO A 2 -5.32 -23.88 1.22
N PRO A 3 -4.44 -23.45 0.31
CA PRO A 3 -3.79 -22.15 0.38
C PRO A 3 -4.84 -21.03 0.18
N VAL A 4 -4.71 -19.96 0.97
CA VAL A 4 -5.54 -18.75 0.91
C VAL A 4 -5.21 -18.00 -0.39
N ASN A 5 -6.04 -18.16 -1.41
CA ASN A 5 -5.93 -17.39 -2.65
C ASN A 5 -6.53 -15.99 -2.44
N LEU A 6 -5.68 -14.97 -2.57
CA LEU A 6 -6.03 -13.54 -2.56
C LEU A 6 -6.72 -13.18 -3.88
N GLN A 7 -8.05 -13.14 -3.91
CA GLN A 7 -8.77 -12.53 -5.03
C GLN A 7 -9.15 -11.09 -4.69
N VAL A 8 -8.31 -10.14 -5.11
CA VAL A 8 -8.71 -8.74 -5.29
C VAL A 8 -8.83 -8.51 -6.79
N SER A 9 -10.07 -8.41 -7.27
CA SER A 9 -10.35 -8.25 -8.70
C SER A 9 -10.17 -6.77 -9.07
N PHE A 10 -8.96 -6.40 -9.46
CA PHE A 10 -8.74 -5.15 -10.20
C PHE A 10 -9.40 -5.31 -11.59
N GLY A 11 -10.00 -4.25 -12.13
CA GLY A 11 -10.40 -4.26 -13.55
C GLY A 11 -9.20 -4.55 -14.46
N PRO A 12 -9.44 -4.56 -15.79
CA PRO A 12 -9.37 -5.76 -16.64
C PRO A 12 -8.42 -6.90 -16.18
N SER A 13 -8.80 -8.14 -16.50
CA SER A 13 -8.28 -9.47 -16.12
C SER A 13 -6.77 -9.79 -16.17
N HIS A 14 -5.86 -8.80 -16.16
CA HIS A 14 -4.44 -9.00 -16.48
C HIS A 14 -3.43 -8.41 -15.49
N ILE A 15 -3.86 -7.71 -14.43
CA ILE A 15 -2.92 -7.21 -13.43
C ILE A 15 -2.54 -8.33 -12.44
N PRO A 16 -1.25 -8.71 -12.33
CA PRO A 16 -0.83 -9.67 -11.32
C PRO A 16 -1.08 -9.12 -9.91
N HIS A 17 -1.75 -9.90 -9.05
CA HIS A 17 -2.09 -9.47 -7.68
C HIS A 17 -0.90 -8.96 -6.85
N GLY A 18 0.29 -9.55 -7.06
CA GLY A 18 1.51 -9.11 -6.38
C GLY A 18 1.91 -7.68 -6.75
N LEU A 19 1.71 -7.30 -8.02
CA LEU A 19 2.06 -5.98 -8.53
C LEU A 19 1.16 -4.89 -7.95
N SER A 20 -0.16 -5.11 -7.94
CA SER A 20 -1.11 -4.14 -7.39
C SER A 20 -0.87 -3.88 -5.89
N ASN A 21 -0.57 -4.93 -5.13
CA ASN A 21 -0.27 -4.80 -3.70
C ASN A 21 1.04 -4.05 -3.47
N ALA A 22 2.09 -4.39 -4.22
CA ALA A 22 3.38 -3.72 -4.11
C ALA A 22 3.30 -2.22 -4.45
N LEU A 23 2.46 -1.86 -5.43
CA LEU A 23 2.24 -0.47 -5.82
C LEU A 23 1.53 0.33 -4.74
N VAL A 24 0.44 -0.19 -4.17
CA VAL A 24 -0.40 0.54 -3.21
C VAL A 24 0.20 0.53 -1.80
N LEU A 25 1.06 -0.45 -1.47
CA LEU A 25 1.62 -0.65 -0.13
C LEU A 25 2.29 0.61 0.46
N PRO A 26 3.23 1.31 -0.22
CA PRO A 26 3.85 2.51 0.36
C PRO A 26 2.84 3.61 0.71
N HIS A 27 1.73 3.71 -0.01
CA HIS A 27 0.69 4.71 0.23
C HIS A 27 -0.18 4.34 1.44
N VAL A 28 -0.54 3.06 1.59
CA VAL A 28 -1.24 2.55 2.78
C VAL A 28 -0.38 2.71 4.03
N LEU A 29 0.92 2.41 3.94
CA LEU A 29 1.83 2.59 5.06
C LEU A 29 1.93 4.06 5.47
N ARG A 30 2.08 5.00 4.52
CA ARG A 30 2.04 6.45 4.82
C ARG A 30 0.75 6.85 5.53
N PHE A 31 -0.40 6.35 5.07
CA PHE A 31 -1.67 6.57 5.75
C PHE A 31 -1.66 6.03 7.20
N ASN A 32 -1.17 4.81 7.42
CA ASN A 32 -1.14 4.20 8.74
C ASN A 32 -0.12 4.85 9.69
N THR A 33 1.03 5.30 9.19
CA THR A 33 2.08 5.92 10.01
C THR A 33 1.63 7.19 10.73
N ILE A 34 0.55 7.84 10.29
CA ILE A 34 0.01 9.04 10.96
C ILE A 34 -0.48 8.72 12.38
N THR A 35 -1.03 7.51 12.60
CA THR A 35 -1.63 7.13 13.90
C THR A 35 -1.00 5.88 14.50
N ALA A 36 -0.37 5.02 13.70
CA ALA A 36 0.21 3.75 14.14
C ALA A 36 1.62 3.53 13.51
N PRO A 37 2.61 4.39 13.81
CA PRO A 37 3.96 4.27 13.24
C PRO A 37 4.78 3.11 13.82
N GLN A 38 4.41 2.62 15.02
CA GLN A 38 5.22 1.70 15.81
C GLN A 38 5.66 0.43 15.08
N PRO A 39 4.76 -0.34 14.44
CA PRO A 39 5.17 -1.57 13.75
C PRO A 39 6.18 -1.32 12.62
N TYR A 40 6.13 -0.13 12.01
CA TYR A 40 6.96 0.21 10.86
C TYR A 40 8.34 0.67 11.25
N PHE A 41 8.47 1.54 12.27
CA PHE A 41 9.79 1.97 12.72
C PHE A 41 10.54 0.88 13.50
N GLU A 42 9.84 -0.06 14.15
CA GLU A 42 10.46 -1.22 14.78
C GLU A 42 11.01 -2.19 13.72
N LEU A 43 10.27 -2.42 12.64
CA LEU A 43 10.69 -3.31 11.54
C LEU A 43 11.80 -2.69 10.67
N ALA A 44 11.79 -1.37 10.50
CA ALA A 44 12.63 -0.66 9.53
C ALA A 44 14.13 -1.04 9.55
N PRO A 45 14.83 -1.12 10.70
CA PRO A 45 16.26 -1.45 10.74
C PRO A 45 16.57 -2.89 10.31
N PHE A 46 15.60 -3.81 10.41
CA PHE A 46 15.80 -5.20 10.01
C PHE A 46 15.71 -5.38 8.49
N VAL A 47 14.92 -4.53 7.83
CA VAL A 47 14.74 -4.57 6.36
C VAL A 47 15.76 -3.64 5.68
N PHE A 48 15.99 -2.47 6.27
CA PHE A 48 16.91 -1.44 5.77
C PHE A 48 17.81 -0.97 6.94
N PRO A 49 18.99 -1.61 7.13
CA PRO A 49 19.87 -1.32 8.26
C PRO A 49 20.24 0.16 8.43
N ASP A 50 20.35 0.90 7.34
CA ASP A 50 20.68 2.33 7.35
C ASP A 50 19.62 3.21 8.04
N LEU A 51 18.39 2.70 8.23
CA LEU A 51 17.32 3.39 8.95
C LEU A 51 17.45 3.30 10.47
N ALA A 52 18.39 2.51 11.00
CA ALA A 52 18.65 2.41 12.44
C ALA A 52 18.99 3.76 13.09
N ARG A 53 19.55 4.70 12.31
CA ARG A 53 19.94 6.05 12.74
C ARG A 53 18.77 7.01 12.99
N LEU A 54 17.60 6.71 12.43
CA LEU A 54 16.38 7.52 12.60
C LEU A 54 15.56 6.96 13.76
N GLU A 55 14.56 7.67 14.27
CA GLU A 55 13.68 7.15 15.33
C GLU A 55 12.20 7.50 15.09
N GLY A 56 11.31 6.77 15.77
CA GLY A 56 9.87 7.05 15.81
C GLY A 56 9.24 7.32 14.45
N GLN A 57 8.53 8.44 14.35
CA GLN A 57 7.80 8.85 13.15
C GLN A 57 8.71 9.04 11.93
N GLU A 58 9.90 9.61 12.13
CA GLU A 58 10.84 9.88 11.04
C GLU A 58 11.32 8.56 10.41
N ARG A 59 11.67 7.58 11.23
CA ARG A 59 12.06 6.25 10.74
C ARG A 59 10.90 5.54 10.04
N ALA A 60 9.67 5.65 10.57
CA ALA A 60 8.49 5.06 9.92
C ALA A 60 8.23 5.69 8.53
N ALA A 61 8.38 7.01 8.41
CA ALA A 61 8.24 7.70 7.13
C ALA A 61 9.34 7.29 6.14
N ALA A 62 10.60 7.20 6.61
CA ALA A 62 11.72 6.75 5.81
C ALA A 62 11.53 5.30 5.31
N PHE A 63 11.00 4.42 6.15
CA PHE A 63 10.66 3.04 5.77
C PHE A 63 9.68 2.97 4.59
N CYS A 64 8.65 3.84 4.58
CA CYS A 64 7.73 3.93 3.46
C CYS A 64 8.44 4.40 2.18
N GLY A 65 9.42 5.30 2.30
CA GLY A 65 10.27 5.75 1.21
C GLY A 65 11.15 4.64 0.64
N GLU A 66 11.82 3.88 1.50
CA GLU A 66 12.67 2.75 1.09
C GLU A 66 11.87 1.63 0.42
N LEU A 67 10.66 1.30 0.90
CA LEU A 67 9.79 0.35 0.23
C LEU A 67 9.37 0.81 -1.18
N ALA A 68 9.07 2.10 -1.35
CA ALA A 68 8.80 2.66 -2.67
C ALA A 68 10.06 2.62 -3.57
N ALA A 69 11.24 2.91 -3.02
CA ALA A 69 12.50 2.81 -3.76
C ALA A 69 12.80 1.36 -4.18
N LEU A 70 12.59 0.39 -3.28
CA LEU A 70 12.76 -1.03 -3.56
C LEU A 70 11.82 -1.50 -4.68
N SER A 71 10.55 -1.10 -4.66
CA SER A 71 9.58 -1.39 -5.73
C SER A 71 10.11 -0.95 -7.10
N ARG A 72 10.69 0.25 -7.18
CA ARG A 72 11.31 0.77 -8.41
C ARG A 72 12.55 -0.01 -8.83
N VAL A 73 13.41 -0.38 -7.89
CA VAL A 73 14.62 -1.19 -8.17
C VAL A 73 14.23 -2.58 -8.72
N CYS A 74 13.13 -3.15 -8.24
CA CYS A 74 12.57 -4.40 -8.74
C CYS A 74 11.89 -4.29 -10.12
N GLY A 75 11.87 -3.10 -10.73
CA GLY A 75 11.26 -2.89 -12.06
C GLY A 75 9.74 -2.89 -12.06
N LEU A 76 9.11 -2.68 -10.90
CA LEU A 76 7.65 -2.62 -10.80
C LEU A 76 7.11 -1.29 -11.31
N GLN A 77 5.89 -1.29 -11.84
CA GLN A 77 5.15 -0.07 -12.13
C GLN A 77 4.98 0.77 -10.86
N GLN A 78 5.20 2.08 -11.00
CA GLN A 78 5.20 3.00 -9.87
C GLN A 78 3.88 3.76 -9.69
N THR A 79 3.00 3.74 -10.70
CA THR A 79 1.68 4.35 -10.60
C THR A 79 0.58 3.52 -11.25
N LEU A 80 -0.66 3.71 -10.80
CA LEU A 80 -1.85 3.06 -11.38
C LEU A 80 -2.00 3.42 -12.86
N ARG A 81 -1.63 4.64 -13.25
CA ARG A 81 -1.59 5.05 -14.67
C ARG A 81 -0.64 4.20 -15.50
N ALA A 82 0.52 3.83 -14.96
CA ALA A 82 1.48 2.94 -15.63
C ALA A 82 0.98 1.49 -15.74
N MET A 83 -0.13 1.15 -15.06
CA MET A 83 -0.82 -0.14 -15.15
C MET A 83 -2.07 -0.05 -16.04
N ASP A 84 -2.19 0.99 -16.87
CA ASP A 84 -3.32 1.25 -17.76
C ASP A 84 -4.68 1.37 -17.03
N ILE A 85 -4.66 1.78 -15.75
CA ILE A 85 -5.87 2.07 -14.99
C ILE A 85 -6.28 3.53 -15.28
N PRO A 86 -7.50 3.78 -15.80
CA PRO A 86 -7.99 5.13 -16.01
C PRO A 86 -8.31 5.85 -14.68
N GLU A 87 -8.05 7.16 -14.59
CA GLU A 87 -8.31 7.94 -13.37
C GLU A 87 -9.80 7.92 -12.94
N HIS A 88 -10.72 7.90 -13.91
CA HIS A 88 -12.15 7.81 -13.63
C HIS A 88 -12.57 6.47 -13.00
N PHE A 89 -11.68 5.47 -12.98
CA PHE A 89 -11.91 4.17 -12.36
C PHE A 89 -11.57 4.17 -10.85
N LEU A 90 -10.82 5.17 -10.35
CA LEU A 90 -10.39 5.24 -8.95
C LEU A 90 -11.57 5.22 -7.94
N PRO A 91 -12.71 5.90 -8.17
CA PRO A 91 -13.86 5.81 -7.26
C PRO A 91 -14.42 4.39 -7.15
N ARG A 92 -14.39 3.63 -8.24
CA ARG A 92 -14.82 2.23 -8.24
C ARG A 92 -13.83 1.37 -7.46
N LEU A 93 -12.52 1.54 -7.65
CA LEU A 93 -11.51 0.83 -6.86
C LEU A 93 -11.65 1.11 -5.35
N ALA A 94 -11.94 2.36 -4.99
CA ALA A 94 -12.20 2.73 -3.59
C ALA A 94 -13.43 2.02 -3.04
N SER A 95 -14.53 1.99 -3.80
CA SER A 95 -15.75 1.26 -3.41
C SER A 95 -15.50 -0.25 -3.30
N ASP A 96 -14.76 -0.84 -4.23
CA ASP A 96 -14.43 -2.27 -4.23
C ASP A 96 -13.52 -2.64 -3.05
N ALA A 97 -12.60 -1.75 -2.66
CA ALA A 97 -11.76 -1.92 -1.48
C ALA A 97 -12.58 -2.01 -0.18
N MET A 98 -13.71 -1.28 -0.09
CA MET A 98 -14.59 -1.33 1.08
C MET A 98 -15.27 -2.68 1.28
N ASN A 99 -15.34 -3.51 0.24
CA ASN A 99 -15.87 -4.87 0.34
C ASN A 99 -14.89 -5.86 0.97
N GLN A 100 -13.61 -5.48 1.16
CA GLN A 100 -12.57 -6.31 1.77
C GLN A 100 -12.61 -6.24 3.30
N THR A 101 -13.78 -6.52 3.90
CA THR A 101 -14.09 -6.28 5.32
C THR A 101 -13.05 -6.84 6.28
N ARG A 102 -12.57 -8.07 6.06
CA ARG A 102 -11.52 -8.69 6.91
C ARG A 102 -10.20 -7.92 6.88
N LEU A 103 -9.79 -7.39 5.73
CA LEU A 103 -8.55 -6.62 5.61
C LEU A 103 -8.69 -5.25 6.27
N LEU A 104 -9.84 -4.61 6.11
CA LEU A 104 -10.13 -3.31 6.71
C LEU A 104 -10.17 -3.37 8.23
N VAL A 105 -10.81 -4.41 8.80
CA VAL A 105 -10.86 -4.64 10.25
C VAL A 105 -9.47 -4.88 10.85
N ASN A 106 -8.57 -5.48 10.09
CA ASN A 106 -7.19 -5.73 10.53
C ASN A 106 -6.24 -4.55 10.29
N ASN A 107 -6.67 -3.50 9.59
CA ASN A 107 -5.82 -2.33 9.38
C ASN A 107 -5.70 -1.53 10.69
N PRO A 108 -4.49 -1.14 11.12
CA PRO A 108 -4.28 -0.48 12.42
C PRO A 108 -4.93 0.91 12.52
N ARG A 109 -5.33 1.49 11.38
CA ARG A 109 -6.08 2.74 11.28
C ARG A 109 -7.41 2.48 10.57
N PRO A 110 -8.57 2.88 11.10
CA PRO A 110 -9.82 2.76 10.36
C PRO A 110 -9.73 3.43 8.99
N VAL A 111 -10.17 2.74 7.94
CA VAL A 111 -10.15 3.22 6.55
C VAL A 111 -11.58 3.49 6.12
N THR A 112 -11.89 4.73 5.74
CA THR A 112 -13.13 5.07 5.07
C THR A 112 -12.98 4.94 3.55
N GLN A 113 -14.10 4.98 2.81
CA GLN A 113 -14.05 5.01 1.34
C GLN A 113 -13.32 6.25 0.82
N GLU A 114 -13.43 7.38 1.52
CA GLU A 114 -12.71 8.62 1.18
C GLU A 114 -11.20 8.45 1.38
N ASP A 115 -10.78 7.80 2.47
CA ASP A 115 -9.37 7.45 2.70
C ASP A 115 -8.84 6.53 1.60
N ALA A 116 -9.60 5.49 1.24
CA ALA A 116 -9.23 4.58 0.16
C ALA A 116 -9.07 5.32 -1.18
N LEU A 117 -10.00 6.24 -1.49
CA LEU A 117 -9.90 7.07 -2.69
C LEU A 117 -8.68 7.99 -2.64
N ALA A 118 -8.37 8.59 -1.49
CA ALA A 118 -7.18 9.43 -1.32
C ALA A 118 -5.89 8.62 -1.51
N ILE A 119 -5.83 7.39 -1.01
CA ILE A 119 -4.72 6.46 -1.22
C ILE A 119 -4.55 6.14 -2.71
N TYR A 120 -5.65 5.82 -3.41
CA TYR A 120 -5.60 5.55 -4.85
C TYR A 120 -5.20 6.77 -5.68
N ARG A 121 -5.65 7.97 -5.31
CA ARG A 121 -5.21 9.22 -5.95
C ARG A 121 -3.73 9.49 -5.74
N ALA A 122 -3.20 9.20 -4.54
CA ALA A 122 -1.78 9.34 -4.26
C ALA A 122 -0.91 8.34 -5.05
N ALA A 123 -1.50 7.23 -5.51
CA ALA A 123 -0.84 6.17 -6.26
C ALA A 123 -1.04 6.28 -7.80
N TYR A 124 -1.73 7.32 -8.29
CA TYR A 124 -2.03 7.53 -9.71
C TYR A 124 -0.89 8.23 -10.47
#